data_AF-A0A1V9YL64-F1
#
_entry.id   AF-A0A1V9YL64-F1
#
_cell.length_a   1.000
_cell.length_b   1.000
_cell.length_c   1.000
_cell.angle_alpha   90.00
_cell.angle_beta   90.00
_cell.angle_gamma   90.00
#
_symmetry.space_group_name_H-M   'P 1'
#
loop_
_entity.id
_entity.type
_entity.pdbx_description
1 polymer ?
#
loop_
_entity_poly.entity_id
_entity_poly.type
_entity_poly.pdbx_seq_one_letter_code
_entity_poly.pdbx_strand_id
1 'polypeptide(L)'
;MATVAALWGEAVDCVTRSLAHRIGAARQLLDTHSNDAPLRQLLSAGTSRHLRSLLTTASEVLETDDEASVSTWYFFLATAARYMEPATRLEDENAVLRLLRRLGPFMTLLPVALAAVWLVPPSDATRAYEALEASPAGREYIWEGIVRAFNQCGNLPAPDVAALGAVMGGLLGRDSALVYLNDFRVCLDIVLREATDLDLDDPRRAAVALVFERCVASSLYLESDRYRGADLLAAVVQWYDAVVKVDATTPVAPVTLLHIRVLLS
;
A
#
# COMPACT_ATOMS: atom_id res chain seq x y z
N MET A 1 -14.29 -17.53 -25.12
CA MET A 1 -13.70 -16.61 -24.12
C MET A 1 -12.20 -16.62 -24.30
N ALA A 2 -11.54 -15.47 -24.20
CA ALA A 2 -10.07 -15.40 -24.22
C ALA A 2 -9.51 -16.12 -22.97
N THR A 3 -8.33 -16.71 -23.08
CA THR A 3 -7.67 -17.36 -21.93
C THR A 3 -6.93 -16.31 -21.09
N VAL A 4 -6.70 -16.60 -19.80
CA VAL A 4 -5.91 -15.72 -18.91
C VAL A 4 -4.54 -15.40 -19.52
N ALA A 5 -3.87 -16.39 -20.12
CA ALA A 5 -2.57 -16.21 -20.76
C ALA A 5 -2.63 -15.28 -21.99
N ALA A 6 -3.69 -15.39 -22.80
CA ALA A 6 -3.88 -14.50 -23.95
C ALA A 6 -4.12 -13.05 -23.51
N LEU A 7 -5.01 -12.84 -22.52
CA LEU A 7 -5.28 -11.51 -21.98
C LEU A 7 -4.05 -10.91 -21.28
N TRP A 8 -3.28 -11.72 -20.56
CA TRP A 8 -2.01 -11.29 -19.98
C TRP A 8 -1.04 -10.81 -21.06
N GLY A 9 -0.88 -11.61 -22.13
CA GLY A 9 -0.04 -11.25 -23.28
C GLY A 9 -0.48 -9.95 -23.95
N GLU A 10 -1.79 -9.73 -24.10
CA GLU A 10 -2.34 -8.48 -24.63
C GLU A 10 -2.08 -7.28 -23.72
N ALA A 11 -2.22 -7.45 -22.39
CA ALA A 11 -2.00 -6.40 -21.42
C ALA A 11 -0.54 -5.93 -21.37
N VAL A 12 0.44 -6.85 -21.51
CA VAL A 12 1.88 -6.55 -21.43
C VAL A 12 2.58 -6.36 -22.78
N ASP A 13 1.83 -6.25 -23.88
CA ASP A 13 2.40 -5.95 -25.19
C ASP A 13 2.29 -4.44 -25.51
N CYS A 14 3.14 -3.65 -24.85
CA CYS A 14 3.25 -2.21 -25.09
C CYS A 14 3.90 -1.84 -26.44
N VAL A 15 4.36 -2.82 -27.23
CA VAL A 15 5.02 -2.55 -28.52
C VAL A 15 4.02 -2.62 -29.66
N THR A 16 3.13 -3.62 -29.65
CA THR A 16 2.21 -3.85 -30.77
C THR A 16 0.77 -3.44 -30.48
N ARG A 17 0.36 -3.38 -29.20
CA ARG A 17 -1.03 -3.10 -28.82
C ARG A 17 -1.23 -1.65 -28.42
N SER A 18 -2.35 -1.07 -28.89
CA SER A 18 -2.75 0.27 -28.47
C SER A 18 -3.05 0.30 -26.97
N LEU A 19 -2.96 1.49 -26.38
CA LEU A 19 -3.27 1.72 -24.97
C LEU A 19 -4.66 1.18 -24.58
N ALA A 20 -5.69 1.49 -25.39
CA ALA A 20 -7.05 1.02 -25.16
C ALA A 20 -7.17 -0.52 -25.15
N HIS A 21 -6.42 -1.24 -26.00
CA HIS A 21 -6.42 -2.71 -25.99
C HIS A 21 -5.78 -3.26 -24.72
N ARG A 22 -4.64 -2.71 -24.29
CA ARG A 22 -3.96 -3.12 -23.06
C ARG A 22 -4.86 -2.93 -21.83
N ILE A 23 -5.50 -1.75 -21.71
CA ILE A 23 -6.44 -1.45 -20.63
C ILE A 23 -7.67 -2.36 -20.69
N GLY A 24 -8.20 -2.62 -21.88
CA GLY A 24 -9.33 -3.55 -22.07
C GLY A 24 -9.01 -4.97 -21.63
N ALA A 25 -7.81 -5.48 -21.96
CA ALA A 25 -7.35 -6.78 -21.51
C ALA A 25 -7.14 -6.83 -20.00
N ALA A 26 -6.53 -5.80 -19.41
CA ALA A 26 -6.37 -5.66 -17.96
C ALA A 26 -7.73 -5.65 -17.23
N ARG A 27 -8.73 -4.92 -17.76
CA ARG A 27 -10.09 -4.90 -17.23
C ARG A 27 -10.71 -6.30 -17.22
N GLN A 28 -10.63 -7.03 -18.34
CA GLN A 28 -11.17 -8.39 -18.42
C GLN A 28 -10.48 -9.35 -17.43
N LEU A 29 -9.16 -9.22 -17.24
CA LEU A 29 -8.42 -9.98 -16.24
C LEU A 29 -8.91 -9.68 -14.81
N LEU A 30 -9.14 -8.42 -14.48
CA LEU A 30 -9.63 -8.01 -13.17
C LEU A 30 -11.08 -8.47 -12.93
N ASP A 31 -11.97 -8.23 -13.88
CA ASP A 31 -13.40 -8.52 -13.75
C ASP A 31 -13.69 -10.01 -13.71
N THR A 32 -12.94 -10.82 -14.46
CA THR A 32 -13.25 -12.24 -14.66
C THR A 32 -12.30 -13.17 -13.89
N HIS A 33 -11.06 -12.74 -13.62
CA HIS A 33 -9.98 -13.62 -13.18
C HIS A 33 -9.19 -13.11 -11.96
N SER A 34 -9.60 -12.03 -11.30
CA SER A 34 -8.83 -11.40 -10.20
C SER A 34 -8.48 -12.36 -9.06
N ASN A 35 -9.32 -13.36 -8.79
CA ASN A 35 -9.10 -14.35 -7.73
C ASN A 35 -8.66 -15.73 -8.26
N ASP A 36 -8.45 -15.87 -9.56
CA ASP A 36 -8.15 -17.15 -10.20
C ASP A 36 -6.70 -17.57 -9.96
N ALA A 37 -6.49 -18.85 -9.60
CA ALA A 37 -5.15 -19.41 -9.44
C ALA A 37 -4.28 -19.30 -10.72
N PRO A 38 -4.83 -19.51 -11.94
CA PRO A 38 -4.09 -19.28 -13.19
C PRO A 38 -3.50 -17.87 -13.34
N LEU A 39 -4.24 -16.82 -12.97
CA LEU A 39 -3.73 -15.45 -13.06
C LEU A 39 -2.57 -15.25 -12.08
N ARG A 40 -2.73 -15.70 -10.83
CA ARG A 40 -1.67 -15.61 -9.81
C ARG A 40 -0.39 -16.31 -10.25
N GLN A 41 -0.50 -17.51 -10.83
CA GLN A 41 0.64 -18.26 -11.33
C GLN A 41 1.36 -17.52 -12.48
N LEU A 42 0.62 -16.89 -13.39
CA LEU A 42 1.19 -16.09 -14.47
C LEU A 42 1.91 -14.84 -13.94
N LEU A 43 1.31 -14.15 -12.98
CA LEU A 43 1.91 -12.95 -12.37
C LEU A 43 3.17 -13.29 -11.57
N SER A 44 3.19 -14.40 -10.83
CA SER A 44 4.38 -14.87 -10.12
C SER A 44 5.51 -15.30 -11.06
N ALA A 45 5.17 -15.78 -12.26
CA ALA A 45 6.13 -16.04 -13.33
C ALA A 45 6.50 -14.79 -14.14
N GLY A 46 6.09 -13.61 -13.66
CA GLY A 46 6.44 -12.31 -14.21
C GLY A 46 7.96 -12.13 -14.34
N THR A 47 8.39 -11.36 -15.34
CA THR A 47 9.80 -11.06 -15.60
C THR A 47 9.98 -9.55 -15.61
N SER A 48 11.23 -9.07 -15.57
CA SER A 48 11.50 -7.62 -15.65
C SER A 48 11.00 -7.02 -16.95
N ARG A 49 11.01 -7.78 -18.06
CA ARG A 49 10.37 -7.34 -19.31
C ARG A 49 8.87 -7.08 -19.14
N HIS A 50 8.16 -7.96 -18.43
CA HIS A 50 6.74 -7.76 -18.15
C HIS A 50 6.53 -6.53 -17.26
N LEU A 51 7.31 -6.40 -16.19
CA LEU A 51 7.23 -5.23 -15.31
C LEU A 51 7.51 -3.92 -16.06
N ARG A 52 8.55 -3.87 -16.89
CA ARG A 52 8.85 -2.70 -17.71
C ARG A 52 7.70 -2.33 -18.62
N SER A 53 7.05 -3.30 -19.26
CA SER A 53 5.85 -3.03 -20.06
C SER A 53 4.71 -2.47 -19.20
N LEU A 54 4.53 -3.02 -17.99
CA LEU A 54 3.53 -2.52 -17.06
C LEU A 54 3.77 -1.07 -16.65
N LEU A 55 5.02 -0.72 -16.33
CA LEU A 55 5.45 0.62 -15.94
C LEU A 55 5.40 1.62 -17.09
N THR A 56 5.75 1.19 -18.31
CA THR A 56 5.61 1.99 -19.53
C THR A 56 4.14 2.32 -19.76
N THR A 57 3.26 1.32 -19.74
CA THR A 57 1.81 1.52 -19.88
C THR A 57 1.28 2.40 -18.75
N ALA A 58 1.74 2.22 -17.51
CA ALA A 58 1.32 3.05 -16.38
C ALA A 58 1.67 4.52 -16.59
N SER A 59 2.84 4.81 -17.19
CA SER A 59 3.25 6.16 -17.54
C SER A 59 2.36 6.77 -18.63
N GLU A 60 2.01 5.99 -19.66
CA GLU A 60 1.11 6.42 -20.74
C GLU A 60 -0.31 6.69 -20.22
N VAL A 61 -0.83 5.85 -19.31
CA VAL A 61 -2.17 6.01 -18.75
C VAL A 61 -2.30 7.31 -17.95
N LEU A 62 -1.25 7.75 -17.25
CA LEU A 62 -1.25 9.03 -16.52
C LEU A 62 -1.30 10.26 -17.45
N GLU A 63 -1.05 10.08 -18.74
CA GLU A 63 -1.15 11.16 -19.74
C GLU A 63 -2.56 11.24 -20.34
N THR A 64 -3.46 10.36 -19.92
CA THR A 64 -4.87 10.39 -20.30
C THR A 64 -5.69 11.15 -19.27
N ASP A 65 -6.73 11.85 -19.73
CA ASP A 65 -7.71 12.54 -18.86
C ASP A 65 -8.81 11.59 -18.35
N ASP A 66 -8.65 10.26 -18.52
CA ASP A 66 -9.66 9.27 -18.16
C ASP A 66 -9.32 8.56 -16.83
N GLU A 67 -9.91 9.04 -15.73
CA GLU A 67 -9.77 8.43 -14.41
C GLU A 67 -10.17 6.95 -14.39
N ALA A 68 -11.10 6.50 -15.23
CA ALA A 68 -11.49 5.09 -15.27
C ALA A 68 -10.36 4.22 -15.84
N SER A 69 -9.65 4.73 -16.85
CA SER A 69 -8.45 4.10 -17.40
C SER A 69 -7.31 4.07 -16.39
N VAL A 70 -7.06 5.18 -15.69
CA VAL A 70 -6.08 5.26 -14.59
C VAL A 70 -6.40 4.23 -13.51
N SER A 71 -7.62 4.25 -12.99
CA SER A 71 -8.10 3.34 -11.95
C SER A 71 -7.95 1.87 -12.38
N THR A 72 -8.40 1.52 -13.59
CA THR A 72 -8.30 0.15 -14.13
C THR A 72 -6.85 -0.32 -14.20
N TRP A 73 -5.98 0.50 -14.80
CA TRP A 73 -4.60 0.10 -15.03
C TRP A 73 -3.80 0.01 -13.72
N TYR A 74 -3.98 0.97 -12.82
CA TYR A 74 -3.27 0.96 -11.54
C TYR A 74 -3.76 -0.15 -10.62
N PHE A 75 -5.03 -0.57 -10.72
CA PHE A 75 -5.50 -1.74 -9.98
C PHE A 75 -4.85 -3.02 -10.50
N PHE A 76 -4.71 -3.13 -11.82
CA PHE A 76 -3.99 -4.23 -12.45
C PHE A 76 -2.49 -4.22 -12.10
N LEU A 77 -1.86 -3.05 -12.09
CA LEU A 77 -0.46 -2.87 -11.70
C LEU A 77 -0.22 -3.27 -10.24
N ALA A 78 -1.07 -2.83 -9.31
CA ALA A 78 -1.02 -3.23 -7.91
C ALA A 78 -1.13 -4.76 -7.77
N THR A 79 -2.09 -5.35 -8.48
CA THR A 79 -2.30 -6.80 -8.51
C THR A 79 -1.06 -7.53 -9.03
N ALA A 80 -0.47 -7.07 -10.13
CA ALA A 80 0.75 -7.66 -10.68
C ALA A 80 1.94 -7.53 -9.73
N ALA A 81 2.20 -6.33 -9.21
CA ALA A 81 3.32 -6.04 -8.31
C ALA A 81 3.25 -6.83 -7.00
N ARG A 82 2.04 -7.12 -6.51
CA ARG A 82 1.79 -7.97 -5.34
C ARG A 82 2.26 -9.41 -5.53
N TYR A 83 2.07 -9.97 -6.73
CA TYR A 83 2.38 -11.38 -7.01
C TYR A 83 3.75 -11.58 -7.66
N MET A 84 4.32 -10.56 -8.29
CA MET A 84 5.67 -10.62 -8.84
C MET A 84 6.73 -10.69 -7.74
N GLU A 85 7.79 -11.48 -8.00
CA GLU A 85 8.94 -11.60 -7.10
C GLU A 85 9.59 -10.24 -6.83
N PRO A 86 9.98 -9.92 -5.58
CA PRO A 86 10.65 -8.66 -5.25
C PRO A 86 11.90 -8.38 -6.10
N ALA A 87 12.65 -9.42 -6.45
CA ALA A 87 13.85 -9.29 -7.30
C ALA A 87 13.53 -8.68 -8.67
N THR A 88 12.38 -9.01 -9.26
CA THR A 88 11.93 -8.44 -10.54
C THR A 88 11.75 -6.92 -10.46
N ARG A 89 11.31 -6.40 -9.31
CA ARG A 89 11.09 -4.95 -9.10
C ARG A 89 12.38 -4.16 -8.99
N LEU A 90 13.45 -4.78 -8.49
CA LEU A 90 14.76 -4.13 -8.34
C LEU A 90 15.49 -3.92 -9.68
N GLU A 91 15.22 -4.73 -10.71
CA GLU A 91 15.87 -4.58 -12.01
C GLU A 91 15.44 -3.32 -12.79
N ASP A 92 14.22 -2.81 -12.53
CA ASP A 92 13.65 -1.64 -13.19
C ASP A 92 13.46 -0.45 -12.23
N GLU A 93 14.28 -0.39 -11.18
CA GLU A 93 14.18 0.61 -10.11
C GLU A 93 14.06 2.04 -10.63
N ASN A 94 14.88 2.46 -11.59
CA ASN A 94 14.82 3.81 -12.15
C ASN A 94 13.48 4.12 -12.84
N ALA A 95 12.83 3.12 -13.46
CA ALA A 95 11.50 3.30 -14.04
C ALA A 95 10.44 3.44 -12.95
N VAL A 96 10.55 2.65 -11.87
CA VAL A 96 9.69 2.77 -10.69
C VAL A 96 9.81 4.15 -10.06
N LEU A 97 11.03 4.64 -9.79
CA LEU A 97 11.24 5.96 -9.19
C LEU A 97 10.69 7.10 -10.08
N ARG A 98 10.82 6.99 -11.41
CA ARG A 98 10.20 7.95 -12.33
C ARG A 98 8.68 7.91 -12.28
N LEU A 99 8.09 6.73 -12.14
CA LEU A 99 6.65 6.57 -12.03
C LEU A 99 6.13 7.16 -10.72
N LEU A 100 6.76 6.84 -9.58
CA LEU A 100 6.38 7.35 -8.25
C LEU A 100 6.35 8.89 -8.20
N ARG A 101 7.31 9.56 -8.85
CA ARG A 101 7.34 11.04 -8.99
C ARG A 101 6.16 11.62 -9.74
N ARG A 102 5.37 10.83 -10.47
CA ARG A 102 4.24 11.30 -11.29
C ARG A 102 2.88 11.01 -10.66
N LEU A 103 2.83 10.22 -9.58
CA LEU A 103 1.56 9.71 -9.06
C LEU A 103 0.76 10.75 -8.28
N GLY A 104 1.41 11.78 -7.71
CA GLY A 104 0.80 12.75 -6.80
C GLY A 104 -0.63 13.17 -7.16
N PRO A 105 -0.89 13.70 -8.38
CA PRO A 105 -2.23 14.17 -8.77
C PRO A 105 -3.32 13.10 -8.75
N PHE A 106 -2.95 11.82 -8.80
CA PHE A 106 -3.87 10.69 -8.91
C PHE A 106 -3.93 9.84 -7.62
N MET A 107 -3.18 10.20 -6.59
CA MET A 107 -3.05 9.40 -5.35
C MET A 107 -4.37 9.26 -4.57
N THR A 108 -5.33 10.15 -4.79
CA THR A 108 -6.68 10.04 -4.20
C THR A 108 -7.47 8.86 -4.75
N LEU A 109 -7.06 8.28 -5.89
CA LEU A 109 -7.61 7.04 -6.43
C LEU A 109 -7.01 5.85 -5.68
N LEU A 110 -7.86 5.06 -5.01
CA LEU A 110 -7.45 3.87 -4.25
C LEU A 110 -6.48 2.95 -5.02
N PRO A 111 -6.73 2.60 -6.30
CA PRO A 111 -5.81 1.74 -7.04
C PRO A 111 -4.41 2.33 -7.23
N VAL A 112 -4.30 3.66 -7.37
CA VAL A 112 -3.02 4.35 -7.53
C VAL A 112 -2.24 4.29 -6.22
N ALA A 113 -2.90 4.54 -5.08
CA ALA A 113 -2.28 4.40 -3.77
C ALA A 113 -1.80 2.97 -3.50
N LEU A 114 -2.61 1.95 -3.82
CA LEU A 114 -2.22 0.54 -3.69
C LEU A 114 -1.02 0.18 -4.58
N ALA A 115 -1.03 0.60 -5.84
CA ALA A 115 0.10 0.36 -6.72
C ALA A 115 1.37 1.05 -6.22
N ALA A 116 1.26 2.30 -5.76
CA ALA A 116 2.39 3.05 -5.22
C ALA A 116 3.06 2.29 -4.07
N VAL A 117 2.29 1.78 -3.11
CA VAL A 117 2.88 1.06 -1.96
C VAL A 117 3.51 -0.28 -2.33
N TRP A 118 2.94 -0.99 -3.31
CA TRP A 118 3.55 -2.22 -3.83
C TRP A 118 4.81 -1.97 -4.66
N LEU A 119 4.95 -0.78 -5.24
CA LEU A 119 6.13 -0.37 -5.99
C LEU A 119 7.28 0.11 -5.09
N VAL A 120 7.03 0.46 -3.83
CA VAL A 120 8.10 0.75 -2.86
C VAL A 120 8.81 -0.56 -2.48
N PRO A 121 10.08 -0.77 -2.89
CA PRO A 121 10.79 -1.99 -2.53
C PRO A 121 11.20 -1.94 -1.05
N PRO A 122 10.98 -2.99 -0.25
CA PRO A 122 11.39 -3.01 1.15
C PRO A 122 12.90 -2.81 1.37
N SER A 123 13.73 -3.23 0.41
CA SER A 123 15.20 -3.18 0.48
C SER A 123 15.80 -1.81 0.14
N ASP A 124 15.07 -0.93 -0.55
CA ASP A 124 15.54 0.42 -0.91
C ASP A 124 14.38 1.44 -0.85
N ALA A 125 13.68 1.42 0.29
CA ALA A 125 12.51 2.27 0.50
C ALA A 125 12.89 3.77 0.52
N THR A 126 14.13 4.11 0.90
CA THR A 126 14.60 5.49 1.02
C THR A 126 14.46 6.27 -0.29
N ARG A 127 14.96 5.71 -1.41
CA ARG A 127 14.89 6.36 -2.73
C ARG A 127 13.47 6.45 -3.26
N ALA A 128 12.64 5.45 -2.95
CA ALA A 128 11.23 5.45 -3.31
C ALA A 128 10.44 6.54 -2.55
N TYR A 129 10.71 6.74 -1.27
CA TYR A 129 10.12 7.85 -0.49
C TYR A 129 10.59 9.21 -1.02
N GLU A 130 11.88 9.37 -1.32
CA GLU A 130 12.40 10.60 -1.95
C GLU A 130 11.76 10.86 -3.31
N ALA A 131 11.45 9.82 -4.08
CA ALA A 131 10.73 9.94 -5.34
C ALA A 131 9.28 10.43 -5.14
N LEU A 132 8.58 9.94 -4.12
CA LEU A 132 7.25 10.44 -3.76
C LEU A 132 7.32 11.92 -3.30
N GLU A 133 8.28 12.26 -2.44
CA GLU A 133 8.52 13.63 -1.95
C GLU A 133 8.89 14.62 -3.06
N ALA A 134 9.58 14.13 -4.09
CA ALA A 134 9.98 14.90 -5.26
C ALA A 134 8.89 15.02 -6.35
N SER A 135 7.64 14.61 -6.06
CA SER A 135 6.53 14.79 -7.01
C SER A 135 6.36 16.27 -7.34
N PRO A 136 6.42 16.68 -8.63
CA PRO A 136 6.32 18.09 -9.02
C PRO A 136 4.89 18.62 -8.90
N ALA A 137 3.89 17.75 -8.85
CA ALA A 137 2.47 18.09 -8.71
C ALA A 137 1.76 17.10 -7.78
N GLY A 138 0.71 17.56 -7.10
CA GLY A 138 -0.15 16.73 -6.25
C GLY A 138 0.58 16.05 -5.10
N ARG A 139 1.67 16.64 -4.61
CA ARG A 139 2.46 16.11 -3.49
C ARG A 139 1.62 16.03 -2.22
N GLU A 140 0.75 17.01 -2.03
CA GLU A 140 -0.23 17.11 -0.95
C GLU A 140 -1.19 15.93 -0.89
N TYR A 141 -1.47 15.27 -2.01
CA TYR A 141 -2.42 14.15 -2.07
C TYR A 141 -1.78 12.79 -1.80
N ILE A 142 -0.44 12.70 -1.71
CA ILE A 142 0.26 11.41 -1.59
C ILE A 142 -0.07 10.75 -0.25
N TRP A 143 0.18 11.47 0.84
CA TRP A 143 -0.14 10.97 2.19
C TRP A 143 -1.64 10.78 2.36
N GLU A 144 -2.44 11.76 1.94
CA GLU A 144 -3.90 11.67 1.99
C GLU A 144 -4.42 10.42 1.27
N GLY A 145 -3.93 10.13 0.08
CA GLY A 145 -4.29 8.95 -0.70
C GLY A 145 -3.96 7.63 0.00
N ILE A 146 -2.77 7.55 0.60
CA ILE A 146 -2.34 6.38 1.38
C ILE A 146 -3.22 6.21 2.63
N VAL A 147 -3.50 7.28 3.38
CA VAL A 147 -4.38 7.25 4.56
C VAL A 147 -5.80 6.86 4.18
N ARG A 148 -6.34 7.39 3.07
CA ARG A 148 -7.65 7.02 2.53
C ARG A 148 -7.71 5.53 2.16
N ALA A 149 -6.65 5.00 1.56
CA ALA A 149 -6.55 3.57 1.27
C ALA A 149 -6.49 2.72 2.56
N PHE A 150 -5.70 3.15 3.54
CA PHE A 150 -5.62 2.48 4.84
C PHE A 150 -6.93 2.53 5.62
N ASN A 151 -7.73 3.59 5.48
CA ASN A 151 -9.08 3.67 6.05
C ASN A 151 -10.06 2.61 5.48
N GLN A 152 -9.67 1.90 4.40
CA GLN A 152 -10.39 0.74 3.87
C GLN A 152 -9.84 -0.59 4.42
N CYS A 153 -9.04 -0.59 5.48
CA CYS A 153 -8.42 -1.77 6.10
C CYS A 153 -9.39 -2.95 6.24
N GLY A 154 -10.59 -2.71 6.77
CA GLY A 154 -11.65 -3.71 6.92
C GLY A 154 -12.10 -4.39 5.61
N ASN A 155 -11.93 -3.73 4.46
CA ASN A 155 -12.33 -4.19 3.14
C ASN A 155 -11.16 -4.64 2.24
N LEU A 156 -9.91 -4.43 2.68
CA LEU A 156 -8.72 -4.76 1.90
C LEU A 156 -8.15 -6.14 2.31
N PRO A 157 -7.58 -6.89 1.35
CA PRO A 157 -6.79 -8.07 1.67
C PRO A 157 -5.63 -7.76 2.61
N ALA A 158 -5.35 -8.65 3.56
CA ALA A 158 -4.28 -8.46 4.54
C ALA A 158 -2.90 -8.09 3.95
N PRO A 159 -2.45 -8.65 2.80
CA PRO A 159 -1.20 -8.23 2.18
C PRO A 159 -1.18 -6.77 1.74
N ASP A 160 -2.32 -6.22 1.29
CA ASP A 160 -2.41 -4.83 0.84
C ASP A 160 -2.35 -3.89 2.05
N VAL A 161 -3.01 -4.25 3.16
CA VAL A 161 -2.91 -3.51 4.43
C VAL A 161 -1.49 -3.56 4.98
N ALA A 162 -0.79 -4.69 4.88
CA ALA A 162 0.61 -4.81 5.27
C ALA A 162 1.53 -3.91 4.43
N ALA A 163 1.34 -3.86 3.11
CA ALA A 163 2.10 -2.97 2.23
C ALA A 163 1.84 -1.48 2.55
N LEU A 164 0.58 -1.10 2.77
CA LEU A 164 0.21 0.24 3.22
C LEU A 164 0.89 0.57 4.56
N GLY A 165 0.77 -0.30 5.56
CA GLY A 165 1.35 -0.10 6.87
C GLY A 165 2.88 0.04 6.85
N ALA A 166 3.57 -0.72 6.01
CA ALA A 166 5.01 -0.61 5.82
C ALA A 166 5.41 0.75 5.25
N VAL A 167 4.72 1.24 4.22
CA VAL A 167 4.99 2.55 3.62
C VAL A 167 4.64 3.69 4.58
N MET A 168 3.47 3.63 5.22
CA MET A 168 3.08 4.61 6.23
C MET A 168 4.09 4.67 7.37
N GLY A 169 4.51 3.52 7.89
CA GLY A 169 5.50 3.42 8.95
C GLY A 169 6.86 3.98 8.53
N GLY A 170 7.28 3.77 7.28
CA GLY A 170 8.50 4.36 6.74
C GLY A 170 8.45 5.87 6.57
N LEU A 171 7.32 6.42 6.10
CA LEU A 171 7.11 7.87 5.96
C LEU A 171 7.06 8.57 7.32
N LEU A 172 6.33 7.99 8.29
CA LEU A 172 6.26 8.49 9.67
C LEU A 172 7.62 8.42 10.37
N GLY A 173 8.34 7.29 10.23
CA GLY A 173 9.62 7.07 10.90
C GLY A 173 10.78 7.94 10.39
N ARG A 174 10.63 8.59 9.24
CA ARG A 174 11.63 9.54 8.69
C ARG A 174 11.20 11.00 8.78
N ASP A 175 10.09 11.29 9.45
CA ASP A 175 9.48 12.62 9.51
C ASP A 175 9.27 13.23 8.09
N SER A 176 8.68 12.43 7.20
CA SER A 176 8.49 12.83 5.80
C SER A 176 7.68 14.12 5.67
N ALA A 177 8.13 15.01 4.78
CA ALA A 177 7.44 16.27 4.44
C ALA A 177 6.08 16.06 3.74
N LEU A 178 5.72 14.81 3.41
CA LEU A 178 4.40 14.44 2.90
C LEU A 178 3.33 14.40 4.00
N VAL A 179 3.73 14.24 5.26
CA VAL A 179 2.80 14.03 6.38
C VAL A 179 2.48 15.36 7.02
N TYR A 180 1.36 15.96 6.63
CA TYR A 180 0.87 17.21 7.24
C TYR A 180 0.22 16.94 8.60
N LEU A 181 0.36 17.88 9.54
CA LEU A 181 -0.12 17.73 10.91
C LEU A 181 -1.63 17.41 11.01
N ASN A 182 -2.45 18.00 10.14
CA ASN A 182 -3.89 17.71 10.12
C ASN A 182 -4.19 16.29 9.63
N ASP A 183 -3.54 15.85 8.55
CA ASP A 183 -3.71 14.51 8.03
C ASP A 183 -3.11 13.44 8.95
N PHE A 184 -2.07 13.80 9.71
CA PHE A 184 -1.53 12.98 10.79
C PHE A 184 -2.57 12.72 11.89
N ARG A 185 -3.33 13.75 12.30
CA ARG A 185 -4.43 13.58 13.27
C ARG A 185 -5.53 12.66 12.73
N VAL A 186 -5.89 12.81 11.45
CA VAL A 186 -6.83 11.91 10.78
C VAL A 186 -6.30 10.48 10.74
N CYS A 187 -5.02 10.30 10.43
CA CYS A 187 -4.36 8.99 10.49
C CYS A 187 -4.44 8.37 11.89
N LEU A 188 -4.17 9.14 12.95
CA LEU A 188 -4.31 8.69 14.34
C LEU A 188 -5.74 8.23 14.66
N ASP A 189 -6.76 8.98 14.25
CA ASP A 189 -8.16 8.60 14.47
C ASP A 189 -8.51 7.27 13.76
N ILE A 190 -8.01 7.09 12.53
CA ILE A 190 -8.21 5.85 11.77
C ILE A 190 -7.49 4.69 12.43
N VAL A 191 -6.21 4.85 12.78
CA VAL A 191 -5.40 3.79 13.38
C VAL A 191 -5.95 3.39 14.74
N LEU A 192 -6.40 4.34 15.55
CA LEU A 192 -7.05 4.07 16.83
C LEU A 192 -8.35 3.26 16.62
N ARG A 193 -9.19 3.66 15.67
CA ARG A 193 -10.43 2.94 15.33
C ARG A 193 -10.15 1.51 14.86
N GLU A 194 -9.25 1.33 13.90
CA GLU A 194 -8.87 0.00 13.41
C GLU A 194 -8.21 -0.84 14.51
N ALA A 195 -7.49 -0.21 15.44
CA ALA A 195 -6.88 -0.89 16.55
C ALA A 195 -7.91 -1.46 17.55
N THR A 196 -9.04 -0.79 17.73
CA THR A 196 -10.11 -1.25 18.61
C THR A 196 -11.09 -2.20 17.92
N ASP A 197 -11.30 -2.03 16.62
CA ASP A 197 -12.38 -2.72 15.88
C ASP A 197 -11.96 -4.10 15.34
N LEU A 198 -10.68 -4.30 15.03
CA LEU A 198 -10.20 -5.59 14.47
C LEU A 198 -10.13 -6.69 15.53
N ASP A 199 -10.60 -7.89 15.18
CA ASP A 199 -10.47 -9.10 16.00
C ASP A 199 -9.01 -9.45 16.28
N LEU A 200 -8.71 -10.00 17.46
CA LEU A 200 -7.34 -10.24 17.94
C LEU A 200 -6.47 -11.09 17.00
N ASP A 201 -7.09 -12.03 16.29
CA ASP A 201 -6.45 -12.95 15.35
C ASP A 201 -6.46 -12.44 13.90
N ASP A 202 -7.00 -11.24 13.65
CA ASP A 202 -7.03 -10.67 12.31
C ASP A 202 -5.61 -10.38 11.80
N PRO A 203 -5.22 -10.94 10.64
CA PRO A 203 -3.86 -10.79 10.10
C PRO A 203 -3.48 -9.33 9.77
N ARG A 204 -4.47 -8.42 9.64
CA ARG A 204 -4.25 -6.99 9.39
C ARG A 204 -3.74 -6.22 10.61
N ARG A 205 -3.96 -6.75 11.83
CA ARG A 205 -3.56 -6.06 13.07
C ARG A 205 -2.08 -5.77 13.18
N ALA A 206 -1.22 -6.60 12.60
CA ALA A 206 0.22 -6.35 12.62
C ALA A 206 0.57 -5.03 11.90
N ALA A 207 -0.10 -4.74 10.77
CA ALA A 207 0.09 -3.50 10.05
C ALA A 207 -0.46 -2.29 10.82
N VAL A 208 -1.64 -2.44 11.44
CA VAL A 208 -2.22 -1.39 12.32
C VAL A 208 -1.31 -1.10 13.50
N ALA A 209 -0.80 -2.13 14.17
CA ALA A 209 0.12 -1.99 15.29
C ALA A 209 1.43 -1.28 14.88
N LEU A 210 1.98 -1.62 13.71
CA LEU A 210 3.16 -0.95 13.16
C LEU A 210 2.89 0.55 12.95
N VAL A 211 1.79 0.92 12.29
CA VAL A 211 1.47 2.33 12.05
C VAL A 211 1.19 3.06 13.36
N PHE A 212 0.47 2.42 14.29
CA PHE A 212 0.22 2.95 15.63
C PHE A 212 1.52 3.31 16.35
N GLU A 213 2.47 2.36 16.41
CA GLU A 213 3.78 2.60 17.04
C GLU A 213 4.48 3.79 16.38
N ARG A 214 4.48 3.82 15.04
CA ARG A 214 5.14 4.88 14.26
C ARG A 214 4.47 6.24 14.44
N CYS A 215 3.15 6.29 14.62
CA CYS A 215 2.45 7.51 14.96
C CYS A 215 2.90 8.02 16.33
N VAL A 216 2.90 7.18 17.37
CA VAL A 216 3.31 7.58 18.73
C VAL A 216 4.78 8.01 18.79
N ALA A 217 5.64 7.35 18.01
CA ALA A 217 7.06 7.66 17.94
C ALA A 217 7.41 8.88 17.06
N SER A 218 6.46 9.37 16.24
CA SER A 218 6.71 10.49 15.32
C SER A 218 6.82 11.83 16.05
N SER A 219 7.67 12.73 15.55
CA SER A 219 7.74 14.12 16.01
C SER A 219 6.38 14.83 15.94
N LEU A 220 5.57 14.51 14.94
CA LEU A 220 4.23 15.06 14.74
C LEU A 220 3.28 14.75 15.89
N TYR A 221 3.48 13.65 16.62
CA TYR A 221 2.67 13.36 17.80
C TYR A 221 2.92 14.35 18.92
N LEU A 222 4.17 14.72 19.15
CA LEU A 222 4.53 15.76 20.11
C LEU A 222 4.02 17.13 19.66
N GLU A 223 4.20 17.47 18.38
CA GLU A 223 3.69 18.73 17.80
C GLU A 223 2.16 18.84 17.87
N SER A 224 1.46 17.71 17.83
CA SER A 224 0.01 17.65 17.94
C SER A 224 -0.53 17.83 19.37
N ASP A 225 0.35 18.06 20.36
CA ASP A 225 0.07 18.02 21.80
C ASP A 225 -0.45 16.65 22.25
N ARG A 226 0.17 15.58 21.74
CA ARG A 226 -0.18 14.18 22.04
C ARG A 226 -1.67 13.90 21.80
N TYR A 227 -2.16 14.32 20.64
CA TYR A 227 -3.56 14.19 20.24
C TYR A 227 -4.08 12.76 20.46
N ARG A 228 -5.21 12.61 21.16
CA ARG A 228 -5.83 11.32 21.56
C ARG A 228 -4.98 10.43 22.49
N GLY A 229 -4.00 10.98 23.21
CA GLY A 229 -3.06 10.16 24.00
C GLY A 229 -3.68 9.26 25.06
N ALA A 230 -4.77 9.69 25.71
CA ALA A 230 -5.49 8.84 26.68
C ALA A 230 -6.17 7.63 26.01
N ASP A 231 -6.77 7.83 24.83
CA ASP A 231 -7.43 6.76 24.09
C ASP A 231 -6.42 5.77 23.50
N LEU A 232 -5.29 6.28 22.99
CA LEU A 232 -4.18 5.46 22.51
C LEU A 232 -3.65 4.56 23.64
N LEU A 233 -3.42 5.11 24.83
CA LEU A 233 -3.01 4.32 26.00
C LEU A 233 -4.06 3.25 26.36
N ALA A 234 -5.34 3.61 26.35
CA ALA A 234 -6.43 2.67 26.63
C ALA A 234 -6.44 1.51 25.63
N ALA A 235 -6.23 1.78 24.33
CA ALA A 235 -6.15 0.74 23.30
C ALA A 235 -4.95 -0.20 23.52
N VAL A 236 -3.78 0.34 23.88
CA VAL A 236 -2.59 -0.47 24.21
C VAL A 236 -2.84 -1.36 25.43
N VAL A 237 -3.46 -0.83 26.49
CA VAL A 237 -3.82 -1.61 27.68
C VAL A 237 -4.82 -2.71 27.33
N GLN A 238 -5.85 -2.41 26.55
CA GLN A 238 -6.83 -3.39 26.09
C GLN A 238 -6.14 -4.54 25.32
N TRP A 239 -5.20 -4.21 24.44
CA TRP A 239 -4.44 -5.21 23.70
C TRP A 239 -3.58 -6.05 24.63
N TYR A 240 -2.84 -5.42 25.54
CA TYR A 240 -2.00 -6.11 26.52
C TYR A 240 -2.82 -7.11 27.35
N ASP A 241 -3.95 -6.67 27.90
CA ASP A 241 -4.86 -7.51 28.69
C ASP A 241 -5.43 -8.67 27.87
N ALA A 242 -5.78 -8.42 26.62
CA ALA A 242 -6.27 -9.45 25.72
C ALA A 242 -5.19 -10.51 25.47
N VAL A 243 -3.93 -10.11 25.23
CA VAL A 243 -2.85 -11.08 25.03
C VAL A 243 -2.54 -11.86 26.30
N VAL A 244 -2.42 -11.20 27.44
CA VAL A 244 -2.11 -11.86 28.73
C VAL A 244 -3.21 -12.85 29.12
N LYS A 245 -4.48 -12.55 28.82
CA LYS A 245 -5.60 -13.49 29.06
C LYS A 245 -5.59 -14.67 28.08
N VAL A 246 -5.16 -14.46 26.84
CA VAL A 246 -5.08 -15.50 25.80
C VAL A 246 -3.88 -16.43 26.00
N ASP A 247 -2.76 -15.94 26.56
CA ASP A 247 -1.57 -16.73 26.93
C ASP A 247 -1.86 -17.86 27.94
N ALA A 248 -3.03 -17.87 28.59
CA ALA A 248 -3.48 -19.00 29.39
C ALA A 248 -3.92 -20.22 28.55
N THR A 249 -4.18 -20.08 27.24
CA THR A 249 -4.72 -21.16 26.40
C THR A 249 -4.33 -21.19 24.91
N THR A 250 -3.86 -20.10 24.27
CA THR A 250 -3.57 -20.07 22.81
C THR A 250 -2.44 -19.08 22.46
N PRO A 251 -1.56 -19.34 21.47
CA PRO A 251 -0.48 -18.40 21.14
C PRO A 251 -1.00 -17.18 20.38
N VAL A 252 -0.78 -15.97 20.91
CA VAL A 252 -0.96 -14.72 20.15
C VAL A 252 0.22 -14.52 19.20
N ALA A 253 -0.03 -13.91 18.04
CA ALA A 253 1.03 -13.55 17.10
C ALA A 253 2.12 -12.70 17.81
N PRO A 254 3.39 -13.14 17.84
CA PRO A 254 4.47 -12.53 18.62
C PRO A 254 4.78 -11.07 18.25
N VAL A 255 4.37 -10.64 17.05
CA VAL A 255 4.60 -9.29 16.53
C VAL A 255 3.78 -8.23 17.28
N THR A 256 2.53 -8.54 17.63
CA THR A 256 1.67 -7.61 18.39
C THR A 256 2.19 -7.36 19.80
N LEU A 257 2.77 -8.39 20.45
CA LEU A 257 3.43 -8.25 21.75
C LEU A 257 4.68 -7.38 21.71
N LEU A 258 5.47 -7.48 20.64
CA LEU A 258 6.68 -6.68 20.47
C LEU A 258 6.34 -5.19 20.39
N HIS A 259 5.33 -4.83 19.59
CA HIS A 259 4.86 -3.45 19.44
C HIS A 259 4.24 -2.91 20.74
N ILE A 260 3.43 -3.70 21.45
CA ILE A 260 2.86 -3.31 22.75
C ILE A 260 3.96 -3.02 23.78
N ARG A 261 5.01 -3.85 23.84
CA ARG A 261 6.13 -3.65 24.78
C ARG A 261 6.91 -2.37 24.50
N VAL A 262 7.14 -2.05 23.22
CA VAL A 262 7.77 -0.79 22.81
C VAL A 262 6.92 0.42 23.20
N LEU A 263 5.58 0.30 23.12
CA LEU A 263 4.66 1.39 23.47
C LEU A 263 4.49 1.62 24.98
N LEU A 264 4.82 0.62 25.81
CA LEU A 264 4.69 0.69 27.28
C LEU A 264 6.02 0.98 28.01
N SER A 265 7.16 0.94 27.31
CA SER A 265 8.50 1.24 27.84
C SER A 265 8.85 2.72 27.71
#